data_AF-A0A7D9LI56-F1
#
_entry.id   AF-A0A7D9LI56-F1
#
_cell.length_a   1.000
_cell.length_b   1.000
_cell.length_c   1.000
_cell.angle_alpha   90.00
_cell.angle_beta   90.00
_cell.angle_gamma   90.00
#
_symmetry.space_group_name_H-M   'P 1'
#
loop_
_entity.id
_entity.type
_entity.pdbx_description
1 polymer ?
#
loop_
_entity_poly.entity_id
_entity_poly.type
_entity_poly.pdbx_seq_one_letter_code
_entity_poly.pdbx_strand_id
1 'polypeptide(L)'
;RIIRKVYNTLIQKDDFVGFNLTESFNSESNKAILDAVLTEVYAQFHGMDKTPWSRLAIEAALKRYFVSKYEVMKHKVDGKYEQHKRNCRRQGRKRDKLTRRTLAMEKADISTRKRGKVAEVLVEEAMSSEESCVEEDESGKTKIVGYKIKRLSWESRKLRKVKVFLDKTMRESQTQRARDRALPRTHHEQESSRLPLKDFPDWAIQSSE
;
A
#
# COMPACT_ATOMS: atom_id res chain seq x y z
N ARG A 1 -12.55 -12.44 -2.50
CA ARG A 1 -11.44 -13.20 -1.84
C ARG A 1 -11.59 -14.70 -2.05
N ILE A 2 -12.79 -15.27 -1.89
CA ILE A 2 -13.07 -16.71 -2.05
C ILE A 2 -12.78 -17.20 -3.48
N ILE A 3 -13.30 -16.54 -4.51
CA ILE A 3 -13.06 -16.91 -5.93
C ILE A 3 -11.56 -17.03 -6.28
N ARG A 4 -10.73 -16.09 -5.80
CA ARG A 4 -9.26 -16.15 -5.97
C ARG A 4 -8.64 -17.34 -5.23
N LYS A 5 -9.17 -17.68 -4.04
CA LYS A 5 -8.72 -18.85 -3.27
C LYS A 5 -8.99 -20.13 -4.06
N VAL A 6 -10.19 -20.28 -4.60
CA VAL A 6 -10.57 -21.42 -5.45
C VAL A 6 -9.61 -21.57 -6.63
N TYR A 7 -9.40 -20.51 -7.41
CA TYR A 7 -8.43 -20.54 -8.51
C TYR A 7 -7.01 -20.95 -8.06
N ASN A 8 -6.54 -20.41 -6.93
CA ASN A 8 -5.21 -20.76 -6.42
C ASN A 8 -5.13 -22.21 -5.94
N THR A 9 -6.22 -22.79 -5.43
CA THR A 9 -6.30 -24.21 -5.09
C THR A 9 -6.29 -25.07 -6.35
N LEU A 10 -6.98 -24.65 -7.41
CA LEU A 10 -6.93 -25.35 -8.69
C LEU A 10 -5.51 -25.35 -9.27
N ILE A 11 -4.79 -24.23 -9.25
CA ILE A 11 -3.37 -24.17 -9.68
C ILE A 11 -2.45 -25.17 -8.97
N GLN A 12 -2.79 -25.59 -7.76
CA GLN A 12 -1.97 -26.56 -7.02
C GLN A 12 -2.22 -28.01 -7.47
N LYS A 13 -3.22 -28.25 -8.31
CA LYS A 13 -3.49 -29.57 -8.90
C LYS A 13 -2.67 -29.72 -10.19
N ASP A 14 -2.11 -30.90 -10.40
CA ASP A 14 -1.24 -31.19 -11.56
C ASP A 14 -1.98 -31.13 -12.91
N ASP A 15 -3.31 -31.26 -12.90
CA ASP A 15 -4.18 -31.28 -14.08
C ASP A 15 -4.70 -29.90 -14.49
N PHE A 16 -4.40 -28.84 -13.73
CA PHE A 16 -4.93 -27.51 -13.98
C PHE A 16 -3.84 -26.53 -14.42
N VAL A 17 -3.92 -26.12 -15.69
CA VAL A 17 -3.09 -25.04 -16.22
C VAL A 17 -3.73 -23.70 -15.88
N GLY A 18 -2.99 -22.81 -15.23
CA GLY A 18 -3.49 -21.46 -14.94
C GLY A 18 -3.69 -20.61 -16.21
N PHE A 19 -4.21 -19.40 -16.04
CA PHE A 19 -4.39 -18.46 -17.16
C PHE A 19 -3.09 -18.26 -17.97
N ASN A 20 -3.22 -18.31 -19.30
CA ASN A 20 -2.18 -17.88 -20.20
C ASN A 20 -2.14 -16.35 -20.25
N LEU A 21 -1.08 -15.77 -19.68
CA LEU A 21 -0.91 -14.32 -19.57
C LEU A 21 -0.37 -13.66 -20.86
N THR A 22 0.02 -14.44 -21.88
CA THR A 22 0.41 -13.88 -23.19
C THR A 22 -0.80 -13.62 -24.10
N GLU A 23 -1.95 -14.19 -23.76
CA GLU A 23 -3.21 -14.03 -24.48
C GLU A 23 -4.15 -13.05 -23.78
N SER A 24 -5.24 -12.66 -24.45
CA SER A 24 -6.30 -11.87 -23.81
C SER A 24 -7.10 -12.72 -22.82
N PHE A 25 -7.73 -12.08 -21.83
CA PHE A 25 -8.64 -12.77 -20.90
C PHE A 25 -9.79 -13.50 -21.62
N ASN A 26 -10.19 -13.01 -22.79
CA ASN A 26 -11.30 -13.56 -23.58
C ASN A 26 -10.84 -14.63 -24.60
N SER A 27 -9.57 -15.04 -24.60
CA SER A 27 -9.11 -16.11 -25.47
C SER A 27 -9.77 -17.44 -25.10
N GLU A 28 -9.81 -18.36 -26.06
CA GLU A 28 -10.43 -19.67 -25.87
C GLU A 28 -9.79 -20.45 -24.72
N SER A 29 -8.46 -20.42 -24.63
CA SER A 29 -7.70 -21.04 -23.53
C SER A 29 -8.12 -20.48 -22.17
N ASN A 30 -8.16 -19.14 -22.02
CA ASN A 30 -8.48 -18.49 -20.76
C ASN A 30 -9.98 -18.60 -20.40
N LYS A 31 -10.88 -18.72 -21.39
CA LYS A 31 -12.29 -19.03 -21.16
C LYS A 31 -12.47 -20.43 -20.57
N ALA A 32 -11.73 -21.43 -21.07
CA ALA A 32 -11.76 -22.78 -20.47
C ALA A 32 -11.33 -22.77 -18.99
N ILE A 33 -10.31 -21.97 -18.65
CA ILE A 33 -9.88 -21.79 -17.26
C ILE A 33 -10.96 -21.10 -16.42
N LEU A 34 -11.63 -20.10 -16.97
CA LEU A 34 -12.76 -19.42 -16.32
C LEU A 34 -13.90 -20.39 -16.01
N ASP A 35 -14.29 -21.22 -16.98
CA ASP A 35 -15.38 -22.19 -16.83
C ASP A 35 -15.03 -23.30 -15.82
N ALA A 36 -13.77 -23.76 -15.78
CA ALA A 36 -13.29 -24.70 -14.78
C ALA A 36 -13.36 -24.11 -13.36
N VAL A 37 -13.00 -22.84 -13.19
CA VAL A 37 -13.09 -22.16 -11.89
C VAL A 37 -14.54 -21.90 -11.49
N LEU A 38 -15.41 -21.53 -12.44
CA LEU A 38 -16.85 -21.39 -12.19
C LEU A 38 -17.45 -22.71 -11.71
N THR A 39 -17.11 -23.83 -12.36
CA THR A 39 -17.57 -25.17 -11.99
C THR A 39 -17.17 -25.50 -10.55
N GLU A 40 -15.91 -25.27 -10.18
CA GLU A 40 -15.43 -25.52 -8.82
C GLU A 40 -16.08 -24.59 -7.79
N VAL A 41 -16.28 -23.30 -8.12
CA VAL A 41 -17.00 -22.37 -7.24
C VAL A 41 -18.42 -22.87 -7.00
N TYR A 42 -19.15 -23.28 -8.04
CA TYR A 42 -20.50 -23.80 -7.88
C TYR A 42 -20.53 -25.11 -7.08
N ALA A 43 -19.57 -26.02 -7.30
CA ALA A 43 -19.45 -27.25 -6.52
C ALA A 43 -19.28 -26.96 -5.02
N GLN A 44 -18.42 -26.00 -4.64
CA GLN A 44 -18.19 -25.63 -3.24
C GLN A 44 -19.41 -25.02 -2.55
N PHE A 45 -20.33 -24.44 -3.33
CA PHE A 45 -21.55 -23.82 -2.81
C PHE A 45 -22.80 -24.65 -3.10
N HIS A 46 -22.65 -25.96 -3.41
CA HIS A 46 -23.75 -26.90 -3.65
C HIS A 46 -24.67 -26.49 -4.82
N GLY A 47 -24.09 -25.94 -5.88
CA GLY A 47 -24.77 -25.59 -7.12
C GLY A 47 -24.87 -24.08 -7.35
N MET A 48 -25.30 -23.73 -8.56
CA MET A 48 -25.41 -22.33 -9.01
C MET A 48 -26.42 -21.53 -8.15
N ASP A 49 -27.55 -22.13 -7.80
CA ASP A 49 -28.65 -21.47 -7.08
C ASP A 49 -28.30 -21.09 -5.63
N LYS A 50 -27.35 -21.82 -5.04
CA LYS A 50 -26.87 -21.62 -3.67
C LYS A 50 -25.59 -20.78 -3.61
N THR A 51 -25.06 -20.38 -4.77
CA THR A 51 -23.85 -19.56 -4.83
C THR A 51 -24.19 -18.07 -4.61
N PRO A 52 -23.55 -17.38 -3.65
CA PRO A 52 -23.88 -15.98 -3.33
C PRO A 52 -23.56 -14.95 -4.44
N TRP A 53 -22.86 -15.36 -5.49
CA TRP A 53 -22.40 -14.49 -6.56
C TRP A 53 -22.92 -14.97 -7.90
N SER A 54 -23.43 -14.02 -8.69
CA SER A 54 -23.78 -14.29 -10.09
C SER A 54 -22.55 -14.67 -10.91
N ARG A 55 -22.77 -15.36 -12.02
CA ARG A 55 -21.73 -15.68 -13.01
C ARG A 55 -20.91 -14.43 -13.37
N LEU A 56 -21.58 -13.33 -13.72
CA LEU A 56 -20.94 -12.05 -14.06
C LEU A 56 -20.06 -11.49 -12.94
N ALA A 57 -20.48 -11.63 -11.68
CA ALA A 57 -19.68 -11.18 -10.54
C ALA A 57 -18.41 -12.04 -10.37
N ILE A 58 -18.51 -13.35 -10.61
CA ILE A 58 -17.36 -14.27 -10.56
C ILE A 58 -16.40 -13.98 -11.71
N GLU A 59 -16.91 -13.84 -12.94
CA GLU A 59 -16.13 -13.48 -14.12
C GLU A 59 -15.41 -12.14 -13.93
N ALA A 60 -16.10 -11.11 -13.44
CA ALA A 60 -15.49 -9.81 -13.18
C ALA A 60 -14.39 -9.89 -12.10
N ALA A 61 -14.55 -10.76 -11.10
CA ALA A 61 -13.52 -10.99 -10.08
C ALA A 61 -12.30 -11.72 -10.66
N LEU A 62 -12.50 -12.72 -11.52
CA LEU A 62 -11.42 -13.44 -12.19
C LEU A 62 -10.71 -12.59 -13.23
N LYS A 63 -11.43 -11.77 -13.99
CA LYS A 63 -10.85 -10.79 -14.92
C LYS A 63 -9.94 -9.80 -14.20
N ARG A 64 -10.38 -9.26 -13.06
CA ARG A 64 -9.52 -8.41 -12.22
C ARG A 64 -8.27 -9.14 -11.74
N TYR A 65 -8.41 -10.43 -11.40
CA TYR A 65 -7.27 -11.22 -10.97
C TYR A 65 -6.30 -11.54 -12.11
N PHE A 66 -6.81 -11.84 -13.30
CA PHE A 66 -6.03 -12.01 -14.52
C PHE A 66 -5.21 -10.75 -14.84
N VAL A 67 -5.85 -9.57 -14.86
CA VAL A 67 -5.17 -8.29 -15.12
C VAL A 67 -4.05 -8.06 -14.10
N SER A 68 -4.31 -8.32 -12.81
CA SER A 68 -3.28 -8.21 -11.78
C SER A 68 -2.09 -9.16 -12.03
N LYS A 69 -2.32 -10.39 -12.49
CA LYS A 69 -1.25 -11.34 -12.84
C LYS A 69 -0.48 -10.91 -14.08
N TYR A 70 -1.20 -10.45 -15.10
CA TYR A 70 -0.63 -9.91 -16.33
C TYR A 70 0.30 -8.71 -16.05
N GLU A 71 -0.14 -7.74 -15.25
CA GLU A 71 0.67 -6.58 -14.87
C GLU A 71 1.95 -6.98 -14.14
N VAL A 72 1.85 -7.96 -13.23
CA VAL A 72 3.01 -8.53 -12.53
C VAL A 72 3.98 -9.18 -13.52
N MET A 73 3.49 -9.99 -14.45
CA MET A 73 4.31 -10.61 -15.49
C MET A 73 5.00 -9.53 -16.35
N LYS A 74 4.24 -8.55 -16.85
CA LYS A 74 4.77 -7.45 -17.66
C LYS A 74 5.86 -6.68 -16.93
N HIS A 75 5.65 -6.35 -15.65
CA HIS A 75 6.69 -5.70 -14.84
C HIS A 75 7.94 -6.54 -14.64
N LYS A 76 7.82 -7.88 -14.58
CA LYS A 76 8.98 -8.78 -14.50
C LYS A 76 9.76 -8.81 -15.81
N VAL A 77 9.05 -8.93 -16.94
CA VAL A 77 9.64 -8.88 -18.28
C VAL A 77 10.37 -7.56 -18.51
N ASP A 78 9.75 -6.45 -18.11
CA ASP A 78 10.34 -5.10 -18.23
C ASP A 78 11.47 -4.83 -17.21
N GLY A 79 11.81 -5.77 -16.33
CA GLY A 79 12.80 -5.58 -15.25
C GLY A 79 12.38 -4.56 -14.18
N LYS A 80 11.14 -4.06 -14.21
CA LYS A 80 10.62 -2.98 -13.35
C LYS A 80 9.94 -3.49 -12.08
N TYR A 81 9.78 -4.80 -11.91
CA TYR A 81 8.98 -5.39 -10.83
C TYR A 81 9.46 -5.02 -9.42
N GLU A 82 10.77 -5.10 -9.16
CA GLU A 82 11.29 -4.73 -7.83
C GLU A 82 11.17 -3.22 -7.57
N GLN A 83 11.36 -2.39 -8.60
CA GLN A 83 11.12 -0.94 -8.48
C GLN A 83 9.65 -0.63 -8.19
N HIS A 84 8.72 -1.30 -8.87
CA HIS A 84 7.30 -1.20 -8.61
C HIS A 84 6.97 -1.60 -7.16
N LYS A 85 7.49 -2.74 -6.67
CA LYS A 85 7.31 -3.18 -5.27
C LYS A 85 7.84 -2.14 -4.29
N ARG A 86 9.03 -1.58 -4.53
CA ARG A 86 9.60 -0.51 -3.69
C ARG A 86 8.69 0.72 -3.66
N ASN A 87 8.18 1.14 -4.81
CA ASN A 87 7.25 2.26 -4.94
C ASN A 87 5.93 2.03 -4.19
N CYS A 88 5.29 0.88 -4.38
CA CYS A 88 4.03 0.53 -3.72
C CYS A 88 4.19 0.49 -2.19
N ARG A 89 5.28 -0.09 -1.68
CA ARG A 89 5.57 -0.10 -0.24
C ARG A 89 5.80 1.32 0.29
N ARG A 90 6.54 2.16 -0.45
CA ARG A 90 6.80 3.55 -0.09
C ARG A 90 5.51 4.39 -0.04
N GLN A 91 4.65 4.25 -1.03
CA GLN A 91 3.34 4.91 -1.05
C GLN A 91 2.43 4.40 0.07
N GLY A 92 2.40 3.08 0.31
CA GLY A 92 1.70 2.47 1.44
C GLY A 92 2.11 3.12 2.78
N ARG A 93 3.41 3.16 3.08
CA ARG A 93 3.92 3.81 4.31
C ARG A 93 3.53 5.29 4.41
N LYS A 94 3.50 6.01 3.29
CA LYS A 94 3.11 7.42 3.25
C LYS A 94 1.63 7.59 3.63
N ARG A 95 0.75 6.75 3.08
CA ARG A 95 -0.68 6.70 3.46
C ARG A 95 -0.86 6.27 4.91
N ASP A 96 -0.16 5.23 5.38
CA ASP A 96 -0.23 4.80 6.77
C ASP A 96 0.21 5.90 7.75
N LYS A 97 1.22 6.69 7.37
CA LYS A 97 1.67 7.86 8.15
C LYS A 97 0.58 8.93 8.21
N LEU A 98 -0.07 9.24 7.09
CA LEU A 98 -1.20 10.17 7.07
C LEU A 98 -2.34 9.68 7.97
N THR A 99 -2.75 8.42 7.83
CA THR A 99 -3.80 7.81 8.66
C THR A 99 -3.46 7.89 10.14
N ARG A 100 -2.23 7.51 10.54
CA ARG A 100 -1.78 7.59 11.93
C ARG A 100 -1.84 9.01 12.50
N ARG A 101 -1.42 10.02 11.72
CA ARG A 101 -1.46 11.42 12.15
C ARG A 101 -2.89 11.97 12.24
N THR A 102 -3.77 11.53 11.36
CA THR A 102 -5.20 11.86 11.40
C THR A 102 -5.84 11.30 12.66
N LEU A 103 -5.63 10.01 12.95
CA LEU A 103 -6.10 9.39 14.20
C LEU A 103 -5.49 10.04 15.45
N ALA A 104 -4.21 10.44 15.39
CA ALA A 104 -3.57 11.15 16.49
C ALA A 104 -4.18 12.54 16.73
N MET A 105 -4.55 13.25 15.66
CA MET A 105 -5.21 14.56 15.74
C MET A 105 -6.60 14.45 16.38
N GLU A 106 -7.34 13.37 16.10
CA GLU A 106 -8.63 13.10 16.73
C GLU A 106 -8.49 12.84 18.24
N LYS A 107 -7.44 12.13 18.64
CA LYS A 107 -7.15 11.83 20.05
C LYS A 107 -6.49 12.98 20.81
N ALA A 108 -5.84 13.90 20.11
CA ALA A 108 -5.09 14.97 20.73
C ALA A 108 -6.03 16.00 21.37
N ASP A 109 -5.68 16.40 22.60
CA ASP A 109 -6.30 17.53 23.27
C ASP A 109 -5.76 18.85 22.68
N ILE A 110 -6.40 19.31 21.61
CA ILE A 110 -6.10 20.56 20.92
C ILE A 110 -7.40 21.32 20.63
N SER A 111 -7.33 22.65 20.68
CA SER A 111 -8.48 23.50 20.37
C SER A 111 -9.00 23.28 18.94
N THR A 112 -10.30 23.48 18.73
CA THR A 112 -10.96 23.34 17.42
C THR A 112 -10.28 24.16 16.33
N ARG A 113 -9.88 25.41 16.65
CA ARG A 113 -9.14 26.28 15.72
C ARG A 113 -7.80 25.67 15.30
N LYS A 114 -7.05 25.08 16.25
CA LYS A 114 -5.78 24.43 15.96
C LYS A 114 -5.99 23.15 15.16
N ARG A 115 -7.03 22.38 15.48
CA ARG A 115 -7.42 21.17 14.74
C ARG A 115 -7.71 21.48 13.27
N GLY A 116 -8.46 22.55 12.98
CA GLY A 116 -8.72 23.00 11.60
C GLY A 116 -7.42 23.26 10.82
N LYS A 117 -6.50 24.06 11.37
CA LYS A 117 -5.19 24.31 10.75
C LYS A 117 -4.38 23.05 10.52
N VAL A 118 -4.41 22.10 11.46
CA VAL A 118 -3.69 20.82 11.31
C VAL A 118 -4.32 19.97 10.21
N ALA A 119 -5.65 19.95 10.10
CA ALA A 119 -6.35 19.18 9.08
C ALA A 119 -5.98 19.63 7.65
N GLU A 120 -5.82 20.93 7.41
CA GLU A 120 -5.40 21.49 6.10
C GLU A 120 -4.08 20.91 5.58
N VAL A 121 -3.18 20.51 6.48
CA VAL A 121 -1.83 20.01 6.13
C VAL A 121 -1.71 18.49 6.24
N LEU A 122 -2.77 17.78 6.65
CA LEU A 122 -2.83 16.33 6.67
C LEU A 122 -3.24 15.79 5.30
N VAL A 123 -2.33 15.96 4.33
CA VAL A 123 -2.45 15.43 2.97
C VAL A 123 -1.23 14.61 2.59
N GLU A 124 -1.34 13.76 1.57
CA GLU A 124 -0.30 12.79 1.21
C GLU A 124 0.98 13.47 0.70
N GLU A 125 0.85 14.62 0.05
CA GLU A 125 1.93 15.45 -0.49
C GLU A 125 2.81 16.01 0.62
N ALA A 126 2.18 16.36 1.75
CA ALA A 126 2.85 16.84 2.95
C ALA A 126 3.47 15.71 3.79
N MET A 127 3.31 14.45 3.44
CA MET A 127 3.94 13.34 4.16
C MET A 127 5.33 13.05 3.60
N SER A 128 6.34 13.03 4.49
CA SER A 128 7.70 12.62 4.15
C SER A 128 7.74 11.15 3.71
N SER A 129 8.52 10.86 2.67
CA SER A 129 8.68 9.51 2.15
C SER A 129 9.71 8.74 2.96
N GLU A 130 9.54 7.42 3.02
CA GLU A 130 10.40 6.51 3.76
C GLU A 130 11.03 5.49 2.81
N GLU A 131 12.35 5.40 2.82
CA GLU A 131 13.13 4.38 2.13
C GLU A 131 13.53 3.28 3.11
N SER A 132 13.51 2.03 2.65
CA SER A 132 13.86 0.89 3.50
C SER A 132 15.37 0.82 3.68
N CYS A 133 15.84 0.74 4.93
CA CYS A 133 17.19 0.26 5.23
C CYS A 133 17.15 -1.27 5.21
N VAL A 134 18.03 -1.89 4.42
CA VAL A 134 18.18 -3.33 4.39
C VAL A 134 19.57 -3.71 4.87
N GLU A 135 19.64 -4.79 5.63
CA GLU A 135 20.87 -5.52 5.92
C GLU A 135 20.76 -6.88 5.27
N GLU A 136 21.88 -7.38 4.76
CA GLU A 136 22.00 -8.75 4.24
C GLU A 136 22.57 -9.63 5.35
N ASP A 137 21.91 -10.75 5.62
CA ASP A 137 22.47 -11.77 6.49
C ASP A 137 23.53 -12.61 5.76
N GLU A 138 24.25 -13.44 6.50
CA GLU A 138 25.31 -14.33 5.97
C GLU A 138 24.79 -15.32 4.91
N SER A 139 23.47 -15.53 4.82
CA SER A 139 22.80 -16.36 3.81
C SER A 139 22.33 -15.56 2.59
N GLY A 140 22.69 -14.27 2.49
CA GLY A 140 22.31 -13.39 1.39
C GLY A 140 20.85 -12.93 1.43
N LYS A 141 20.13 -13.13 2.55
CA LYS A 141 18.74 -12.73 2.68
C LYS A 141 18.66 -11.33 3.26
N THR A 142 17.94 -10.46 2.54
CA THR A 142 17.74 -9.06 2.94
C THR A 142 16.67 -8.94 4.02
N LYS A 143 17.01 -8.30 5.14
CA LYS A 143 16.09 -7.94 6.23
C LYS A 143 15.96 -6.44 6.33
N ILE A 144 14.72 -5.95 6.47
CA ILE A 144 14.47 -4.53 6.73
C ILE A 144 14.76 -4.26 8.21
N VAL A 145 15.74 -3.41 8.49
CA VAL A 145 16.18 -3.07 9.85
C VAL A 145 15.70 -1.68 10.30
N GLY A 146 15.25 -0.86 9.36
CA GLY A 146 14.79 0.49 9.65
C GLY A 146 14.29 1.22 8.42
N TYR A 147 13.98 2.51 8.60
CA TYR A 147 13.60 3.39 7.51
C TYR A 147 14.38 4.71 7.55
N LYS A 148 14.79 5.19 6.37
CA LYS A 148 15.33 6.54 6.16
C LYS A 148 14.22 7.49 5.73
N ILE A 149 14.04 8.59 6.45
CA ILE A 149 13.04 9.61 6.16
C ILE A 149 13.68 10.69 5.28
N LYS A 150 13.19 10.84 4.05
CA LYS A 150 13.49 12.00 3.20
C LYS A 150 12.53 13.15 3.56
N ARG A 151 13.07 14.17 4.23
CA ARG A 151 12.31 15.34 4.68
C ARG A 151 11.87 16.17 3.49
N LEU A 152 10.78 16.91 3.64
CA LEU A 152 10.37 17.89 2.63
C LEU A 152 11.17 19.17 2.89
N SER A 153 11.95 19.63 1.92
CA SER A 153 12.83 20.79 2.06
C SER A 153 12.06 22.07 2.35
N TRP A 154 10.87 22.20 1.76
CA TRP A 154 9.97 23.34 1.96
C TRP A 154 9.20 23.31 3.29
N GLU A 155 9.33 22.28 4.13
CA GLU A 155 8.52 22.16 5.35
C GLU A 155 8.96 23.16 6.43
N SER A 156 8.05 24.05 6.81
CA SER A 156 8.30 25.03 7.87
C SER A 156 8.56 24.38 9.23
N ARG A 157 9.29 25.09 10.10
CA ARG A 157 9.51 24.67 11.50
C ARG A 157 8.20 24.47 12.26
N LYS A 158 7.15 25.25 11.94
CA LYS A 158 5.82 25.13 12.57
C LYS A 158 5.15 23.82 12.18
N LEU A 159 5.11 23.49 10.89
CA LEU A 159 4.53 22.24 10.39
C LEU A 159 5.27 21.01 10.95
N ARG A 160 6.59 21.08 11.00
CA ARG A 160 7.45 20.05 11.60
C ARG A 160 7.10 19.78 13.06
N LYS A 161 6.94 20.84 13.87
CA LYS A 161 6.52 20.71 15.28
C LYS A 161 5.16 20.04 15.42
N VAL A 162 4.20 20.40 14.57
CA VAL A 162 2.87 19.77 14.53
C VAL A 162 2.99 18.27 14.24
N LYS A 163 3.75 17.90 13.21
CA LYS A 163 3.94 16.50 12.83
C LYS A 163 4.62 15.68 13.92
N VAL A 164 5.64 16.23 14.58
CA VAL A 164 6.32 15.59 15.72
C VAL A 164 5.35 15.40 16.89
N PHE A 165 4.52 16.40 17.19
CA PHE A 165 3.49 16.30 18.21
C PHE A 165 2.51 15.15 17.90
N LEU A 166 1.97 15.09 16.69
CA LEU A 166 1.05 14.01 16.28
C LEU A 166 1.71 12.63 16.32
N ASP A 167 2.96 12.52 15.87
CA ASP A 167 3.71 11.26 15.90
C ASP A 167 3.94 10.80 17.36
N LYS A 168 4.21 11.74 18.28
CA LYS A 168 4.32 11.47 19.72
C LYS A 168 2.99 11.02 20.31
N THR A 169 1.90 11.75 20.07
CA THR A 169 0.55 11.39 20.53
C THR A 169 0.16 9.99 20.05
N MET A 170 0.42 9.66 18.77
CA MET A 170 0.14 8.32 18.27
C MET A 170 0.96 7.26 19.01
N ARG A 171 2.27 7.49 19.19
CA ARG A 171 3.18 6.56 19.85
C ARG A 171 2.78 6.31 21.31
N GLU A 172 2.33 7.33 22.02
CA GLU A 172 1.86 7.22 23.40
C GLU A 172 0.54 6.43 23.49
N SER A 173 -0.31 6.52 22.46
CA SER A 173 -1.56 5.74 22.39
C SER A 173 -1.37 4.26 22.02
N GLN A 174 -0.16 3.84 21.66
CA GLN A 174 0.14 2.46 21.26
C GLN A 174 0.49 1.57 22.46
N THR A 175 0.14 0.28 22.35
CA THR A 175 0.54 -0.73 23.33
C THR A 175 2.06 -0.92 23.34
N GLN A 176 2.62 -1.36 24.48
CA GLN A 176 4.07 -1.62 24.60
C GLN A 176 4.57 -2.54 23.49
N ARG A 177 3.88 -3.67 23.25
CA ARG A 177 4.19 -4.61 22.17
C ARG A 177 4.25 -3.97 20.79
N ALA A 178 3.37 -3.02 20.49
CA ALA A 178 3.37 -2.31 19.21
C ALA A 178 4.57 -1.35 19.11
N ARG A 179 4.95 -0.70 20.21
CA ARG A 179 6.13 0.16 20.29
C ARG A 179 7.43 -0.63 20.09
N ASP A 180 7.55 -1.80 20.70
CA ASP A 180 8.75 -2.66 20.61
C ASP A 180 8.96 -3.23 19.19
N ARG A 181 7.85 -3.44 18.46
CA ARG A 181 7.88 -3.92 17.07
C ARG A 181 8.08 -2.80 16.04
N ALA A 182 8.10 -1.54 16.48
CA ALA A 182 8.27 -0.41 15.57
C ALA A 182 9.72 -0.34 15.10
N LEU A 183 9.92 -0.49 13.79
CA LEU A 183 11.26 -0.31 13.21
C LEU A 183 11.76 1.13 13.40
N PRO A 184 13.06 1.30 13.69
CA PRO A 184 13.66 2.61 13.88
C PRO A 184 13.56 3.44 12.60
N ARG A 185 13.39 4.76 12.79
CA ARG A 185 13.33 5.73 11.71
C ARG A 185 14.42 6.76 11.91
N THR A 186 15.30 6.90 10.93
CA THR A 186 16.40 7.88 10.94
C THR A 186 16.26 8.83 9.77
N HIS A 187 16.91 9.99 9.83
CA HIS A 187 16.91 10.92 8.70
C HIS A 187 17.77 10.36 7.55
N HIS A 188 17.28 10.54 6.33
CA HIS A 188 18.13 10.39 5.15
C HIS A 188 19.01 11.63 5.02
N GLU A 189 20.21 11.45 4.48
CA GLU A 189 21.15 12.53 4.14
C GLU A 189 20.61 13.51 3.09
N GLN A 190 19.66 13.06 2.28
CA GLN A 190 19.09 13.82 1.16
C GLN A 190 17.65 14.18 1.50
N GLU A 191 17.30 15.42 1.22
CA GLU A 191 15.92 15.87 1.29
C GLU A 191 15.12 15.41 0.06
N SER A 192 13.81 15.46 0.17
CA SER A 192 12.87 15.13 -0.89
C SER A 192 12.81 16.29 -1.87
N SER A 193 13.02 16.03 -3.15
CA SER A 193 12.83 16.98 -4.26
C SER A 193 11.37 17.33 -4.56
N ARG A 194 10.44 16.99 -3.66
CA ARG A 194 9.00 17.20 -3.88
C ARG A 194 8.64 18.62 -3.47
N LEU A 195 7.91 19.31 -4.34
CA LEU A 195 7.42 20.66 -4.09
C LEU A 195 6.12 20.65 -3.26
N PRO A 196 5.77 21.76 -2.58
CA PRO A 196 4.46 21.90 -1.97
C PRO A 196 3.36 21.95 -3.03
N LEU A 197 2.11 21.70 -2.62
CA LEU A 197 0.95 21.99 -3.47
C LEU A 197 0.83 23.50 -3.71
N LYS A 198 0.22 23.89 -4.84
CA LYS A 198 0.09 25.30 -5.25
C LYS A 198 -0.62 26.16 -4.21
N ASP A 199 -1.67 25.63 -3.57
CA ASP A 199 -2.48 26.32 -2.57
C ASP A 199 -2.21 25.77 -1.16
N PHE A 200 -0.96 25.39 -0.87
CA PHE A 200 -0.59 24.86 0.43
C PHE A 200 -0.45 26.00 1.46
N PRO A 201 -0.88 25.84 2.73
CA PRO A 201 -0.91 26.95 3.68
C PRO A 201 0.47 27.58 3.92
N ASP A 202 0.56 28.91 3.81
CA ASP A 202 1.83 29.67 3.92
C ASP A 202 2.58 29.38 5.22
N TRP A 203 1.87 29.24 6.33
CA TRP A 203 2.48 28.96 7.64
C TRP A 203 3.23 27.62 7.66
N ALA A 204 2.89 26.71 6.76
CA ALA A 204 3.42 25.37 6.66
C ALA A 204 4.59 25.25 5.67
N ILE A 205 4.79 26.26 4.82
CA ILE A 205 5.92 26.38 3.91
C ILE A 205 7.03 27.20 4.60
N GLN A 206 8.28 26.83 4.38
CA GLN A 206 9.42 27.63 4.79
C GLN A 206 9.42 28.93 3.99
N SER A 207 9.38 30.06 4.67
CA SER A 207 9.63 31.36 4.03
C SER A 207 11.01 31.31 3.37
N SER A 208 11.10 31.67 2.09
CA SER A 208 12.38 32.02 1.49
C SER A 208 12.91 33.23 2.26
N GLU A 209 13.93 33.03 3.09
CA GLU A 209 14.85 34.10 3.44
C GLU A 209 15.75 34.39 2.23
#